data_AF-A0A2T0FQ10-F1
#
_entry.id   AF-A0A2T0FQ10-F1
#
_cell.length_a   1.000
_cell.length_b   1.000
_cell.length_c   1.000
_cell.angle_alpha   90.00
_cell.angle_beta   90.00
_cell.angle_gamma   90.00
#
_symmetry.space_group_name_H-M   'P 1'
#
loop_
_entity.id
_entity.type
_entity.pdbx_description
1 polymer ?
#
loop_
_entity_poly.entity_id
_entity_poly.type
_entity_poly.pdbx_seq_one_letter_code
_entity_poly.pdbx_strand_id
1 'polypeptide(L)'
;MPSTLSIITSVFTVGTLSYLIYFDYQRRHSPEFRRQLRERSTVYEKEQERAAAEIKNQQRSRLESLIEASLTNDPLPTGLQAREQFFIQEVARADELLATGPDGYMEASLAFYRALYVYPRPAELLGVYETTVKPPAVLELVRAMVVVRPPAAIAQIVHDTASVE
;
A
#
# COMPACT_ATOMS: atom_id res chain seq x y z
N MET A 1 -1.60 -53.72 50.11
CA MET A 1 -2.85 -52.98 49.91
C MET A 1 -2.48 -51.63 49.30
N PRO A 2 -2.91 -51.33 48.06
CA PRO A 2 -2.66 -50.00 47.49
C PRO A 2 -3.28 -48.94 48.40
N SER A 3 -2.55 -47.83 48.62
CA SER A 3 -3.04 -46.72 49.43
C SER A 3 -4.24 -46.07 48.74
N THR A 4 -5.20 -45.59 49.52
CA THR A 4 -6.41 -44.92 49.00
C THR A 4 -6.08 -43.76 48.06
N LEU A 5 -4.99 -43.05 48.31
CA LEU A 5 -4.45 -42.00 47.44
C LEU A 5 -4.07 -42.50 46.05
N SER A 6 -3.43 -43.68 45.94
CA SER A 6 -3.04 -44.28 44.66
C SER A 6 -4.26 -44.70 43.83
N ILE A 7 -5.36 -45.08 44.49
CA ILE A 7 -6.60 -45.45 43.83
C ILE A 7 -7.30 -44.19 43.30
N ILE A 8 -7.34 -43.11 44.07
CA ILE A 8 -7.96 -41.85 43.64
C ILE A 8 -7.22 -41.22 42.45
N THR A 9 -5.89 -41.18 42.48
CA THR A 9 -5.09 -40.60 41.39
C THR A 9 -5.23 -41.38 40.09
N SER A 10 -5.21 -42.71 40.16
CA SER A 10 -5.38 -43.57 38.97
C SER A 10 -6.76 -43.44 38.33
N VAL A 11 -7.83 -43.34 39.13
CA VAL A 11 -9.18 -43.09 38.61
C VAL A 11 -9.28 -41.72 37.95
N PHE A 12 -8.67 -40.70 38.57
CA PHE A 12 -8.67 -39.35 38.02
C PHE A 12 -7.88 -39.24 36.70
N THR A 13 -6.71 -39.88 36.60
CA THR A 13 -5.92 -39.86 35.36
C THR A 13 -6.63 -40.59 34.22
N VAL A 14 -7.26 -41.73 34.50
CA VAL A 14 -8.04 -42.45 33.49
C VAL A 14 -9.28 -41.65 33.06
N GLY A 15 -9.98 -41.02 34.01
CA GLY A 15 -11.14 -40.18 33.72
C GLY A 15 -10.79 -38.96 32.86
N THR A 16 -9.70 -38.26 33.19
CA THR A 16 -9.24 -37.10 32.42
C THR A 16 -8.76 -37.49 31.02
N LEU A 17 -7.97 -38.55 30.88
CA LEU A 17 -7.51 -39.03 29.58
C LEU A 17 -8.69 -39.46 28.69
N SER A 18 -9.66 -40.19 29.26
CA SER A 18 -10.87 -40.61 28.55
C SER A 18 -11.69 -39.41 28.08
N TYR A 19 -11.86 -38.39 28.93
CA TYR A 19 -12.57 -37.17 28.55
C TYR A 19 -11.84 -36.38 27.46
N LEU A 20 -10.51 -36.27 27.51
CA LEU A 20 -9.74 -35.58 26.48
C LEU A 20 -9.88 -36.27 25.11
N ILE A 21 -9.84 -37.60 25.09
CA ILE A 21 -10.06 -38.40 23.86
C ILE A 21 -11.48 -38.19 23.33
N TYR A 22 -12.49 -38.30 24.20
CA TYR A 22 -13.89 -38.05 23.83
C TYR A 22 -14.10 -36.62 23.32
N PHE A 23 -13.51 -35.62 23.98
CA PHE A 23 -13.63 -34.22 23.61
C PHE A 23 -12.99 -33.93 22.24
N ASP A 24 -11.79 -34.47 21.95
CA ASP A 24 -11.16 -34.32 20.64
C ASP A 24 -11.98 -35.01 19.53
N TYR A 25 -12.53 -36.21 19.82
CA TYR A 25 -13.44 -36.90 18.90
C TYR A 25 -14.69 -36.06 18.61
N GLN A 26 -15.39 -35.59 19.65
CA GLN A 26 -16.59 -34.78 19.50
C GLN A 26 -16.32 -33.48 18.71
N ARG A 27 -15.17 -32.85 18.96
CA ARG A 27 -14.75 -31.65 18.23
C ARG A 27 -14.53 -31.92 16.74
N ARG A 28 -13.82 -33.00 16.38
CA ARG A 28 -13.50 -33.34 14.97
C ARG A 28 -14.71 -33.84 14.18
N HIS A 29 -15.66 -34.50 14.85
CA HIS A 29 -16.84 -35.08 14.19
C HIS A 29 -18.08 -34.18 14.19
N SER A 30 -18.03 -33.00 14.83
CA SER A 30 -19.17 -32.08 14.82
C SER A 30 -19.24 -31.23 13.53
N PRO A 31 -20.37 -31.25 12.78
CA PRO A 31 -20.53 -30.48 11.56
C PRO A 31 -20.58 -28.97 11.82
N GLU A 32 -21.16 -28.56 12.96
CA GLU A 32 -21.23 -27.16 13.38
C GLU A 32 -19.85 -26.55 13.62
N PHE A 33 -18.91 -27.30 14.20
CA PHE A 33 -17.54 -26.80 14.40
C PHE A 33 -16.83 -26.51 13.08
N ARG A 34 -17.00 -27.40 12.07
CA ARG A 34 -16.47 -27.18 10.72
C ARG A 34 -17.14 -25.99 10.03
N ARG A 35 -18.43 -25.76 10.28
CA ARG A 35 -19.14 -24.57 9.77
C ARG A 35 -18.58 -23.30 10.39
N GLN A 36 -18.47 -23.24 11.72
CA GLN A 36 -17.92 -22.09 12.44
C GLN A 36 -16.47 -21.80 12.08
N LEU A 37 -15.64 -22.83 11.85
CA LEU A 37 -14.26 -22.65 11.36
C LEU A 37 -14.22 -21.95 10.00
N ARG A 38 -15.07 -22.37 9.05
CA ARG A 38 -15.15 -21.75 7.72
C ARG A 38 -15.69 -20.33 7.81
N GLU A 39 -16.73 -20.10 8.61
CA GLU A 39 -17.26 -18.75 8.85
C GLU A 39 -16.16 -17.83 9.41
N ARG A 40 -15.45 -18.28 10.46
CA ARG A 40 -14.33 -17.52 11.05
C ARG A 40 -13.18 -17.29 10.09
N SER A 41 -12.80 -18.27 9.26
CA SER A 41 -11.74 -18.09 8.28
C SER A 41 -12.12 -17.03 7.23
N THR A 42 -13.37 -17.07 6.73
CA THR A 42 -13.84 -16.07 5.76
C THR A 42 -13.97 -14.67 6.36
N VAL A 43 -14.38 -14.56 7.63
CA VAL A 43 -14.44 -13.28 8.34
C VAL A 43 -13.03 -12.73 8.54
N TYR A 44 -12.09 -13.56 8.99
CA TYR A 44 -10.71 -13.16 9.18
C TYR A 44 -10.03 -12.72 7.88
N GLU A 45 -10.25 -13.44 6.77
CA GLU A 45 -9.77 -13.06 5.44
C GLU A 45 -10.35 -11.70 5.02
N LYS A 46 -11.66 -11.49 5.17
CA LYS A 46 -12.29 -10.19 4.90
C LYS A 46 -11.78 -9.06 5.80
N GLU A 47 -11.49 -9.34 7.07
CA GLU A 47 -10.90 -8.37 7.99
C GLU A 47 -9.48 -7.99 7.56
N GLN A 48 -8.68 -8.97 7.12
CA GLN A 48 -7.34 -8.71 6.56
C GLN A 48 -7.42 -7.88 5.26
N GLU A 49 -8.32 -8.23 4.35
CA GLU A 49 -8.54 -7.46 3.12
C GLU A 49 -8.97 -6.02 3.42
N ARG A 50 -9.88 -5.83 4.38
CA ARG A 50 -10.31 -4.50 4.82
C ARG A 50 -9.17 -3.72 5.44
N ALA A 51 -8.40 -4.32 6.34
CA ALA A 51 -7.24 -3.66 6.95
C ALA A 51 -6.20 -3.27 5.89
N ALA A 52 -5.93 -4.14 4.90
CA ALA A 52 -5.03 -3.82 3.80
C ALA A 52 -5.59 -2.68 2.91
N ALA A 53 -6.89 -2.69 2.61
CA ALA A 53 -7.55 -1.64 1.86
C ALA A 53 -7.55 -0.30 2.61
N GLU A 54 -7.76 -0.31 3.93
CA GLU A 54 -7.68 0.88 4.78
C GLU A 54 -6.26 1.47 4.78
N ILE A 55 -5.22 0.65 4.91
CA ILE A 55 -3.83 1.11 4.83
C ILE A 55 -3.56 1.76 3.47
N LYS A 56 -3.99 1.11 2.38
CA LYS A 56 -3.84 1.66 1.02
C LYS A 56 -4.59 2.99 0.85
N ASN A 57 -5.81 3.09 1.37
CA ASN A 57 -6.61 4.32 1.31
C ASN A 57 -6.00 5.44 2.14
N GLN A 58 -5.45 5.13 3.32
CA GLN A 58 -4.73 6.10 4.15
C GLN A 58 -3.45 6.59 3.47
N GLN A 59 -2.68 5.71 2.84
CA GLN A 59 -1.51 6.10 2.07
C GLN A 59 -1.89 7.00 0.89
N ARG A 60 -2.96 6.64 0.16
CA ARG A 60 -3.49 7.46 -0.93
C ARG A 60 -3.90 8.86 -0.46
N SER A 61 -4.68 8.98 0.62
CA SER A 61 -5.15 10.29 1.08
C SER A 61 -4.01 11.17 1.61
N ARG A 62 -2.99 10.55 2.23
CA ARG A 62 -1.77 11.27 2.63
C ARG A 62 -1.06 11.85 1.41
N LEU A 63 -0.81 11.04 0.38
CA LEU A 63 -0.18 11.51 -0.86
C LEU A 63 -1.01 12.62 -1.52
N GLU A 64 -2.33 12.46 -1.59
CA GLU A 64 -3.24 13.46 -2.13
C GLU A 64 -3.12 14.80 -1.38
N SER A 65 -3.17 14.77 -0.05
CA SER A 65 -3.02 15.98 0.77
C SER A 65 -1.67 16.67 0.60
N LEU A 66 -0.57 15.90 0.41
CA LEU A 66 0.76 16.45 0.17
C LEU A 66 0.83 17.12 -1.20
N ILE A 67 0.28 16.49 -2.23
CA ILE A 67 0.21 17.05 -3.58
C ILE A 67 -0.60 18.34 -3.57
N GLU A 68 -1.79 18.33 -2.96
CA GLU A 68 -2.65 19.51 -2.85
C GLU A 68 -1.99 20.66 -2.09
N ALA A 69 -1.36 20.38 -0.96
CA ALA A 69 -0.60 21.37 -0.21
C ALA A 69 0.51 21.98 -1.07
N SER A 70 1.23 21.15 -1.84
CA SER A 70 2.30 21.64 -2.73
C SER A 70 1.78 22.56 -3.84
N LEU A 71 0.67 22.19 -4.48
CA LEU A 71 0.08 22.96 -5.59
C LEU A 71 -0.58 24.26 -5.10
N THR A 72 -1.03 24.28 -3.85
CA THR A 72 -1.61 25.48 -3.22
C THR A 72 -0.53 26.47 -2.81
N ASN A 73 0.56 25.99 -2.21
CA ASN A 73 1.64 26.84 -1.73
C ASN A 73 2.48 27.45 -2.87
N ASP A 74 2.66 26.71 -3.96
CA ASP A 74 3.44 27.17 -5.11
C ASP A 74 2.72 26.77 -6.41
N PRO A 75 1.91 27.69 -6.98
CA PRO A 75 1.05 27.41 -8.12
C PRO A 75 1.84 27.24 -9.41
N LEU A 76 1.38 26.31 -10.24
CA LEU A 76 2.04 26.01 -11.52
C LEU A 76 1.98 27.21 -12.49
N PRO A 77 3.08 27.54 -13.17
CA PRO A 77 3.10 28.64 -14.13
C PRO A 77 2.25 28.34 -15.37
N THR A 78 1.65 29.38 -15.95
CA THR A 78 0.79 29.28 -17.14
C THR A 78 1.53 29.59 -18.45
N GLY A 79 2.49 30.52 -18.44
CA GLY A 79 3.26 30.91 -19.62
C GLY A 79 4.31 29.87 -20.03
N LEU A 80 4.54 29.71 -21.34
CA LEU A 80 5.50 28.73 -21.89
C LEU A 80 6.90 28.89 -21.29
N GLN A 81 7.46 30.09 -21.35
CA GLN A 81 8.80 30.37 -20.84
C GLN A 81 8.91 30.17 -19.31
N ALA A 82 7.86 30.53 -18.57
CA ALA A 82 7.82 30.32 -17.12
C ALA A 82 7.73 28.83 -16.76
N ARG A 83 7.01 28.03 -17.56
CA ARG A 83 6.95 26.56 -17.42
C ARG A 83 8.29 25.90 -17.66
N GLU A 84 9.02 26.32 -18.68
CA GLU A 84 10.37 25.81 -18.96
C GLU A 84 11.34 26.11 -17.82
N GLN A 85 11.33 27.34 -17.31
CA GLN A 85 12.17 27.72 -16.16
C GLN A 85 11.80 26.94 -14.90
N PHE A 86 10.50 26.82 -14.61
CA PHE A 86 10.01 26.05 -13.46
C PHE A 86 10.37 24.57 -13.57
N PHE A 87 10.26 23.98 -14.77
CA PHE A 87 10.70 22.61 -15.02
C PHE A 87 12.18 22.41 -14.65
N ILE A 88 13.05 23.30 -15.13
CA ILE A 88 14.49 23.23 -14.84
C ILE A 88 14.75 23.36 -13.33
N GLN A 89 14.06 24.29 -12.66
CA GLN A 89 14.19 24.51 -11.22
C GLN A 89 13.73 23.29 -10.40
N GLU A 90 12.58 22.70 -10.74
CA GLU A 90 12.07 21.52 -10.02
C GLU A 90 12.94 20.29 -10.24
N VAL A 91 13.47 20.07 -11.45
CA VAL A 91 14.41 18.97 -11.70
C VAL A 91 15.71 19.17 -10.92
N ALA A 92 16.28 20.38 -10.92
CA ALA A 92 17.47 20.67 -10.14
C ALA A 92 17.24 20.48 -8.63
N ARG A 93 16.10 20.94 -8.12
CA ARG A 93 15.68 20.73 -6.73
C ARG A 93 15.53 19.24 -6.40
N ALA A 94 14.94 18.47 -7.31
CA ALA A 94 14.80 17.03 -7.12
C ALA A 94 16.17 16.35 -7.02
N ASP A 95 17.12 16.71 -7.88
CA ASP A 95 18.49 16.19 -7.85
C ASP A 95 19.24 16.54 -6.55
N GLU A 96 19.07 17.76 -6.04
CA GLU A 96 19.62 18.16 -4.74
C GLU A 96 19.03 17.33 -3.59
N LEU A 97 17.72 17.10 -3.60
CA LEU A 97 17.03 16.29 -2.59
C LEU A 97 17.42 14.81 -2.67
N LEU A 98 17.64 14.28 -3.88
CA LEU A 98 18.19 12.94 -4.09
C LEU A 98 19.56 12.76 -3.44
N ALA A 99 20.41 13.80 -3.47
CA ALA A 99 21.73 13.77 -2.84
C ALA A 99 21.66 13.67 -1.31
N THR A 100 20.54 14.05 -0.70
CA THR A 100 20.29 13.94 0.76
C THR A 100 20.03 12.49 1.18
N GLY A 101 19.70 11.60 0.24
CA GLY A 101 19.43 10.19 0.50
C GLY A 101 17.95 9.92 0.83
N PRO A 102 17.65 8.83 1.55
CA PRO A 102 16.27 8.36 1.78
C PRO A 102 15.33 9.39 2.39
N ASP A 103 15.87 10.29 3.22
CA ASP A 103 15.10 11.34 3.88
C ASP A 103 14.56 12.39 2.89
N GLY A 104 15.22 12.59 1.74
CA GLY A 104 14.80 13.53 0.70
C GLY A 104 13.99 12.90 -0.43
N TYR A 105 13.73 11.59 -0.39
CA TYR A 105 13.07 10.89 -1.50
C TYR A 105 11.62 11.33 -1.70
N MET A 106 10.90 11.65 -0.63
CA MET A 106 9.51 12.09 -0.73
C MET A 106 9.42 13.46 -1.43
N GLU A 107 10.24 14.41 -1.00
CA GLU A 107 10.30 15.76 -1.54
C GLU A 107 10.88 15.76 -2.97
N ALA A 108 11.88 14.92 -3.26
CA ALA A 108 12.42 14.75 -4.61
C ALA A 108 11.34 14.21 -5.56
N SER A 109 10.57 13.21 -5.12
CA SER A 109 9.47 12.64 -5.91
C SER A 109 8.39 13.69 -6.20
N LEU A 110 8.08 14.54 -5.21
CA LEU A 110 7.14 15.64 -5.37
C LEU A 110 7.62 16.67 -6.40
N ALA A 111 8.91 17.01 -6.38
CA ALA A 111 9.53 17.92 -7.36
C ALA A 111 9.50 17.33 -8.78
N PHE A 112 9.87 16.06 -8.96
CA PHE A 112 9.73 15.36 -10.24
C PHE A 112 8.27 15.28 -10.72
N TYR A 113 7.33 15.05 -9.81
CA TYR A 113 5.90 15.05 -10.14
C TYR A 113 5.40 16.44 -10.60
N ARG A 114 5.86 17.52 -9.96
CA ARG A 114 5.56 18.90 -10.40
C ARG A 114 6.15 19.20 -11.77
N ALA A 115 7.37 18.74 -12.04
CA ALA A 115 8.02 18.86 -13.34
C ALA A 115 7.23 18.14 -14.45
N LEU A 116 6.64 16.97 -14.17
CA LEU A 116 5.76 16.27 -15.11
C LEU A 116 4.52 17.09 -15.47
N TYR A 117 3.97 17.86 -14.54
CA TYR A 117 2.75 18.65 -14.75
C TYR A 117 2.92 19.84 -15.71
N VAL A 118 4.13 20.40 -15.79
CA VAL A 118 4.44 21.52 -16.70
C VAL A 118 4.98 21.06 -18.05
N TYR A 119 5.41 19.80 -18.15
CA TYR A 119 6.01 19.25 -19.36
C TYR A 119 4.94 18.91 -20.42
N PRO A 120 5.13 19.26 -21.71
CA PRO A 120 4.12 19.04 -22.74
C PRO A 120 3.76 17.56 -22.99
N ARG A 121 4.72 16.64 -22.81
CA ARG A 121 4.58 15.20 -23.06
C ARG A 121 4.98 14.39 -21.82
N PRO A 122 4.19 14.38 -20.74
CA PRO A 122 4.59 13.81 -19.46
C PRO A 122 4.88 12.31 -19.50
N ALA A 123 4.22 11.55 -20.39
CA ALA A 123 4.50 10.11 -20.56
C ALA A 123 5.94 9.84 -21.05
N GLU A 124 6.45 10.67 -21.97
CA GLU A 124 7.82 10.56 -22.47
C GLU A 124 8.83 10.92 -21.38
N LEU A 125 8.57 11.98 -20.62
CA LEU A 125 9.41 12.39 -19.49
C LEU A 125 9.45 11.33 -18.38
N LEU A 126 8.32 10.67 -18.11
CA LEU A 126 8.29 9.55 -17.15
C LEU A 126 9.20 8.40 -17.62
N GLY A 127 9.18 8.06 -18.91
CA GLY A 127 10.10 7.07 -19.49
C GLY A 127 11.58 7.48 -19.35
N VAL A 128 11.89 8.78 -19.48
CA VAL A 128 13.24 9.29 -19.19
C VAL A 128 13.61 9.05 -17.73
N TYR A 129 12.72 9.36 -16.78
CA TYR A 129 12.97 9.13 -15.36
C TYR A 129 13.22 7.66 -15.02
N GLU A 130 12.53 6.73 -15.67
CA GLU A 130 12.77 5.29 -15.51
C GLU A 130 14.21 4.88 -15.85
N THR A 131 14.88 5.64 -16.72
CA THR A 131 16.27 5.39 -17.13
C THR A 131 17.30 6.21 -16.36
N THR A 132 16.95 7.42 -15.91
CA THR A 132 17.90 8.37 -15.30
C THR A 132 17.87 8.34 -13.77
N VAL A 133 16.71 8.12 -13.16
CA VAL A 133 16.54 8.11 -11.70
C VAL A 133 16.92 6.74 -11.16
N LYS A 134 18.11 6.64 -10.57
CA LYS A 134 18.66 5.39 -10.03
C LYS A 134 17.88 4.82 -8.83
N PRO A 135 17.40 5.62 -7.85
CA PRO A 135 16.70 5.08 -6.70
C PRO A 135 15.29 4.61 -7.07
N PRO A 136 14.96 3.30 -6.96
CA PRO A 136 13.65 2.79 -7.34
C PRO A 136 12.52 3.34 -6.45
N ALA A 137 12.83 3.64 -5.18
CA ALA A 137 11.87 4.20 -4.23
C ALA A 137 11.28 5.55 -4.71
N VAL A 138 12.09 6.38 -5.36
CA VAL A 138 11.66 7.70 -5.86
C VAL A 138 10.75 7.53 -7.07
N LEU A 139 11.13 6.64 -7.99
CA LEU A 139 10.31 6.34 -9.17
C LEU A 139 8.94 5.75 -8.77
N GLU A 140 8.90 4.83 -7.80
CA GLU A 140 7.65 4.26 -7.28
C GLU A 140 6.76 5.33 -6.63
N LEU A 141 7.35 6.28 -5.89
CA LEU A 141 6.62 7.42 -5.33
C LEU A 141 6.07 8.35 -6.40
N VAL A 142 6.85 8.69 -7.44
CA VAL A 142 6.38 9.50 -8.57
C VAL A 142 5.21 8.81 -9.27
N ARG A 143 5.33 7.50 -9.54
CA ARG A 143 4.25 6.70 -10.14
C ARG A 143 3.00 6.68 -9.25
N ALA A 144 3.17 6.51 -7.94
CA ALA A 144 2.06 6.57 -7.00
C ALA A 144 1.35 7.93 -7.04
N MET A 145 2.09 9.03 -7.06
CA MET A 145 1.52 10.39 -7.17
C MET A 145 0.75 10.58 -8.49
N VAL A 146 1.27 10.08 -9.62
CA VAL A 146 0.58 10.12 -10.93
C VAL A 146 -0.72 9.32 -10.92
N VAL A 147 -0.76 8.15 -10.24
CA VAL A 147 -1.99 7.36 -10.11
C VAL A 147 -3.02 8.07 -9.23
N VAL A 148 -2.59 8.73 -8.15
CA VAL A 148 -3.49 9.50 -7.28
C VAL A 148 -4.09 10.68 -8.05
N ARG A 149 -3.25 11.42 -8.78
CA ARG A 149 -3.66 12.60 -9.54
C ARG A 149 -2.91 12.68 -10.88
N PRO A 150 -3.51 12.16 -11.98
CA PRO A 150 -2.82 12.13 -13.27
C PRO A 150 -2.76 13.52 -13.92
N PRO A 151 -1.62 13.90 -14.53
CA PRO A 151 -1.55 15.04 -15.44
C PRO A 151 -2.57 14.89 -16.58
N ALA A 152 -3.15 16.00 -17.06
CA ALA A 152 -4.23 15.97 -18.05
C ALA A 152 -3.91 15.14 -19.31
N ALA A 153 -2.67 15.22 -19.80
CA ALA A 153 -2.23 14.45 -20.96
C ALA A 153 -2.15 12.93 -20.70
N ILE A 154 -1.80 12.50 -19.47
CA ILE A 154 -1.82 11.07 -19.10
C ILE A 154 -3.25 10.58 -18.88
N ALA A 155 -4.10 11.42 -18.27
CA ALA A 155 -5.52 11.10 -18.05
C ALA A 155 -6.25 10.79 -19.36
N GLN A 156 -5.96 11.54 -20.44
CA GLN A 156 -6.51 11.29 -21.78
C GLN A 156 -6.07 9.94 -22.34
N ILE A 157 -4.78 9.60 -22.24
CA ILE A 157 -4.23 8.32 -22.71
C ILE A 157 -4.91 7.14 -22.00
N VAL A 158 -5.03 7.24 -20.67
CA VAL A 158 -5.67 6.18 -19.86
C VAL A 158 -7.14 6.00 -20.24
N HIS A 159 -7.88 7.09 -20.48
CA HIS A 159 -9.26 7.02 -20.93
C HIS A 159 -9.40 6.39 -22.32
N ASP A 160 -8.54 6.77 -23.27
CA ASP A 160 -8.54 6.20 -24.62
C ASP A 160 -8.22 4.70 -24.60
N THR A 161 -7.26 4.25 -23.77
CA THR A 161 -6.96 2.82 -23.64
C THR A 161 -8.10 2.02 -23.03
N ALA A 162 -8.83 2.58 -22.06
CA ALA A 162 -9.95 1.91 -21.42
C ALA A 162 -11.22 1.86 -22.29
N SER A 163 -11.27 2.63 -23.38
CA SER A 163 -12.40 2.67 -24.32
C SER A 163 -12.26 1.67 -25.48
N VAL A 164 -11.08 1.06 -25.63
CA VAL A 164 -10.73 0.14 -26.72
C VAL A 164 -10.83 -1.34 -26.29
N GLU A 165 -10.91 -1.60 -24.98
CA GLU A 165 -11.25 -2.93 -24.41
C GLU A 165 -12.76 -3.08 -24.18
#